data_AF-A0A2W6SMF8-F1
#
_entry.id   AF-A0A2W6SMF8-F1
#
_cell.length_a   1.000
_cell.length_b   1.000
_cell.length_c   1.000
_cell.angle_alpha   90.00
_cell.angle_beta   90.00
_cell.angle_gamma   90.00
#
_symmetry.space_group_name_H-M   'P 1'
#
loop_
_entity.id
_entity.type
_entity.pdbx_description
1 polymer ?
#
loop_
_entity_poly.entity_id
_entity_poly.type
_entity_poly.pdbx_seq_one_letter_code
_entity_poly.pdbx_strand_id
1 'polypeptide(L)'
;MKTEESQRATETTRAYLESVLGKHVVRTTPEDPFEHWLAVYGDMLPSNHRRWCTKMLKLRPFESYIGEDPTINYVGLRADEKRTGYISTKPNITAVYPFQEDGLVRSDVIRILKDSGLGLPPYMDWGRSRSGCFFCFYQQKIEWVRLRRQHPDLFERAKEYEERSAAVSQGFTWCGNESLAELERPERLKQIEDNWNAAQERKRARRENLPLSAVIGGAEVEEEEPEGCLICSL
;
A
#
# COMPACT_ATOMS: atom_id res chain seq x y z
N MET A 1 4.80 3.15 11.96
CA MET A 1 3.55 2.99 11.18
C MET A 1 3.47 1.68 10.38
N LYS A 2 4.56 0.93 10.20
CA LYS A 2 4.54 -0.44 9.62
C LYS A 2 4.84 -1.47 10.70
N THR A 3 4.58 -2.75 10.44
CA THR A 3 4.99 -3.85 11.35
C THR A 3 6.50 -3.86 11.51
N GLU A 4 7.02 -4.36 12.64
CA GLU A 4 8.48 -4.42 12.87
C GLU A 4 9.19 -5.23 11.78
N GLU A 5 8.62 -6.36 11.38
CA GLU A 5 9.12 -7.20 10.30
C GLU A 5 9.20 -6.42 8.97
N SER A 6 8.16 -5.64 8.66
CA SER A 6 8.16 -4.80 7.46
C SER A 6 9.24 -3.71 7.51
N GLN A 7 9.51 -3.16 8.70
CA GLN A 7 10.55 -2.15 8.90
C GLN A 7 11.95 -2.77 8.72
N ARG A 8 12.21 -3.91 9.39
CA ARG A 8 13.46 -4.66 9.25
C ARG A 8 13.71 -5.09 7.80
N ALA A 9 12.68 -5.61 7.12
CA ALA A 9 12.77 -5.98 5.72
C ALA A 9 13.13 -4.78 4.83
N THR A 10 12.53 -3.61 5.09
CA THR A 10 12.85 -2.37 4.36
C THR A 10 14.32 -1.99 4.57
N GLU A 11 14.84 -2.13 5.79
CA GLU A 11 16.24 -1.84 6.11
C GLU A 11 17.21 -2.82 5.45
N THR A 12 16.89 -4.13 5.46
CA THR A 12 17.69 -5.16 4.78
C THR A 12 17.72 -4.93 3.28
N THR A 13 16.57 -4.69 2.64
CA THR A 13 16.49 -4.39 1.21
C THR A 13 17.28 -3.13 0.87
N ARG A 14 17.21 -2.09 1.71
CA ARG A 14 18.00 -0.87 1.52
C ARG A 14 19.50 -1.16 1.53
N ALA A 15 19.98 -1.87 2.55
CA ALA A 15 21.40 -2.20 2.67
C ALA A 15 21.89 -3.03 1.47
N TYR A 16 21.07 -3.97 0.99
CA TYR A 16 21.36 -4.72 -0.23
C TYR A 16 21.48 -3.79 -1.44
N LEU A 17 20.51 -2.90 -1.65
CA LEU A 17 20.53 -1.95 -2.78
C LEU A 17 21.75 -1.01 -2.72
N GLU A 18 22.10 -0.50 -1.53
CA GLU A 18 23.30 0.32 -1.34
C GLU A 18 24.58 -0.45 -1.70
N SER A 19 24.65 -1.74 -1.35
CA SER A 19 25.80 -2.60 -1.67
C SER A 19 25.93 -2.88 -3.17
N VAL A 20 24.81 -3.10 -3.86
CA VAL A 20 24.80 -3.40 -5.31
C VAL A 20 25.04 -2.15 -6.14
N LEU A 21 24.44 -1.02 -5.76
CA LEU A 21 24.50 0.22 -6.53
C LEU A 21 25.73 1.08 -6.21
N GLY A 22 26.40 0.83 -5.08
CA GLY A 22 27.50 1.66 -4.59
C GLY A 22 27.07 3.10 -4.28
N LYS A 23 25.78 3.32 -4.04
CA LYS A 23 25.18 4.63 -3.78
C LYS A 23 24.40 4.60 -2.47
N HIS A 24 24.56 5.63 -1.66
CA HIS A 24 23.82 5.78 -0.41
C HIS A 24 22.35 6.12 -0.67
N VAL A 25 21.44 5.43 0.00
CA VAL A 25 19.99 5.66 -0.05
C VAL A 25 19.60 6.54 1.12
N VAL A 26 19.28 7.80 0.82
CA VAL A 26 18.85 8.77 1.83
C VAL A 26 17.43 8.47 2.30
N ARG A 27 17.24 8.41 3.62
CA ARG A 27 15.93 8.27 4.25
C ARG A 27 15.38 9.66 4.57
N THR A 28 14.31 10.06 3.89
CA THR A 28 13.54 11.24 4.28
C THR A 28 12.61 10.87 5.42
N THR A 29 12.61 11.67 6.47
CA THR A 29 11.68 11.55 7.60
C THR A 29 10.78 12.77 7.65
N PRO A 30 9.48 12.61 7.94
CA PRO A 30 8.65 13.76 8.22
C PRO A 30 9.16 14.47 9.48
N GLU A 31 9.02 15.79 9.50
CA GLU A 31 9.37 16.63 10.66
C GLU A 31 8.58 16.18 11.89
N ASP A 32 7.28 15.95 11.70
CA ASP A 32 6.36 15.55 12.77
C ASP A 32 5.79 14.14 12.54
N PRO A 33 5.59 13.36 13.62
CA PRO A 33 5.01 12.02 13.55
C PRO A 33 3.51 12.05 13.20
N PHE A 34 2.96 10.87 12.91
CA PHE A 34 1.54 10.72 12.57
C PHE A 34 0.62 11.28 13.66
N GLU A 35 0.93 11.03 14.92
CA GLU A 35 0.16 11.45 16.09
C GLU A 35 0.07 12.98 16.21
N HIS A 36 1.15 13.70 15.86
CA HIS A 36 1.14 15.16 15.82
C HIS A 36 0.14 15.66 14.77
N TRP A 37 0.25 15.15 13.54
CA TRP A 37 -0.66 15.56 12.47
C TRP A 37 -2.11 15.16 12.76
N LEU A 38 -2.33 13.98 13.35
CA LEU A 38 -3.66 13.56 13.78
C LEU A 38 -4.26 14.58 14.77
N ALA A 39 -3.48 15.06 15.74
CA ALA A 39 -3.92 16.11 16.65
C ALA A 39 -4.17 17.46 15.95
N VAL A 40 -3.30 17.86 15.02
CA VAL A 40 -3.47 19.10 14.21
C VAL A 40 -4.76 19.05 13.37
N TYR A 41 -5.12 17.88 12.85
CA TYR A 41 -6.37 17.66 12.13
C TYR A 41 -7.57 17.37 13.03
N GLY A 42 -7.41 17.52 14.36
CA GLY A 42 -8.48 17.34 15.34
C GLY A 42 -8.99 15.91 15.41
N ASP A 43 -8.08 14.93 15.47
CA ASP A 43 -8.39 13.49 15.50
C ASP A 43 -9.14 12.96 14.25
N MET A 44 -9.22 13.75 13.18
CA MET A 44 -9.83 13.31 11.92
C MET A 44 -8.91 12.34 11.16
N LEU A 45 -9.33 11.08 11.04
CA LEU A 45 -8.59 10.06 10.29
C LEU A 45 -8.45 10.40 8.80
N PRO A 46 -7.33 9.99 8.17
CA PRO A 46 -7.14 10.17 6.74
C PRO A 46 -8.07 9.24 5.97
N SER A 47 -8.66 9.75 4.90
CA SER A 47 -9.56 9.01 4.01
C SER A 47 -9.14 9.13 2.55
N ASN A 48 -9.82 8.41 1.66
CA ASN A 48 -9.64 8.51 0.22
C ASN A 48 -9.82 9.94 -0.31
N HIS A 49 -10.76 10.70 0.26
CA HIS A 49 -11.04 12.09 -0.09
C HIS A 49 -10.14 13.07 0.67
N ARG A 50 -9.70 12.74 1.88
CA ARG A 50 -8.87 13.61 2.74
C ARG A 50 -7.54 12.93 3.04
N ARG A 51 -6.65 12.92 2.05
CA ARG A 51 -5.33 12.26 2.08
C ARG A 51 -4.23 13.10 2.73
N TRP A 52 -4.50 13.69 3.90
CA TRP A 52 -3.51 14.50 4.60
C TRP A 52 -2.27 13.68 4.97
N CYS A 53 -2.39 12.36 5.20
CA CYS A 53 -1.26 11.48 5.47
C CYS A 53 -0.28 11.40 4.28
N THR A 54 -0.77 11.39 3.04
CA THR A 54 0.09 11.44 1.85
C THR A 54 0.74 12.82 1.72
N LYS A 55 -0.02 13.89 1.93
CA LYS A 55 0.47 15.27 1.84
C LYS A 55 1.57 15.56 2.87
N MET A 56 1.29 15.32 4.15
CA MET A 56 2.16 15.69 5.27
C MET A 56 3.31 14.71 5.50
N LEU A 57 3.06 13.40 5.38
CA LEU A 57 4.05 12.38 5.76
C LEU A 57 4.88 11.86 4.59
N LYS A 58 4.48 12.15 3.34
CA LYS A 58 5.18 11.65 2.15
C LYS A 58 5.63 12.76 1.21
N LEU A 59 4.69 13.59 0.73
CA LEU A 59 5.00 14.58 -0.30
C LEU A 59 5.79 15.76 0.25
N ARG A 60 5.38 16.35 1.38
CA ARG A 60 6.12 17.46 2.00
C ARG A 60 7.57 17.09 2.32
N PRO A 61 7.88 15.98 3.02
CA PRO A 61 9.26 15.62 3.34
C PRO A 61 10.09 15.34 2.08
N PHE A 62 9.47 14.79 1.03
CA PHE A 62 10.11 14.56 -0.26
C PHE A 62 10.48 15.89 -0.96
N GLU A 63 9.54 16.84 -1.03
CA GLU A 63 9.80 18.14 -1.65
C GLU A 63 10.78 19.00 -0.83
N SER A 64 10.72 18.94 0.50
CA SER A 64 11.69 19.62 1.37
C SER A 64 13.11 19.08 1.18
N TYR A 65 13.25 17.77 0.96
CA TYR A 65 14.55 17.15 0.70
C TYR A 65 15.13 17.55 -0.67
N ILE A 66 14.29 17.64 -1.71
CA ILE A 66 14.71 18.04 -3.06
C ILE A 66 15.05 19.54 -3.12
N GLY A 67 14.30 20.38 -2.40
CA GLY A 67 14.44 21.83 -2.50
C GLY A 67 14.12 22.32 -3.91
N GLU A 68 15.09 22.99 -4.53
CA GLU A 68 14.97 23.62 -5.86
C GLU A 68 15.85 22.93 -6.93
N ASP A 69 16.50 21.81 -6.57
CA ASP A 69 17.40 21.11 -7.49
C ASP A 69 16.62 20.42 -8.62
N PRO A 70 17.11 20.48 -9.88
CA PRO A 70 16.53 19.72 -10.98
C PRO A 70 16.56 18.22 -10.70
N THR A 71 15.39 17.59 -10.61
CA THR A 71 15.23 16.21 -10.16
C THR A 71 14.34 15.41 -11.10
N ILE A 72 14.84 14.23 -11.50
CA ILE A 72 14.02 13.23 -12.19
C ILE A 72 13.48 12.26 -11.15
N ASN A 73 12.16 12.22 -10.99
CA ASN A 73 11.46 11.36 -10.05
C ASN A 73 10.96 10.09 -10.75
N TYR A 74 11.69 8.99 -10.56
CA TYR A 74 11.31 7.68 -11.09
C TYR A 74 10.21 7.04 -10.23
N VAL A 75 9.03 6.82 -10.83
CA VAL A 75 7.89 6.20 -10.15
C VAL A 75 7.59 4.84 -10.78
N GLY A 76 7.64 3.78 -9.97
CA GLY A 76 7.34 2.40 -10.38
C GLY A 76 5.85 2.14 -10.53
N LEU A 77 5.14 2.93 -11.33
CA LEU A 77 3.73 2.70 -11.68
C LEU A 77 3.66 1.72 -12.86
N ARG A 78 2.92 0.63 -12.70
CA ARG A 78 2.84 -0.42 -13.73
C ARG A 78 1.88 -0.05 -14.86
N ALA A 79 1.99 -0.73 -16.00
CA ALA A 79 1.12 -0.53 -17.15
C ALA A 79 -0.34 -0.94 -16.91
N ASP A 80 -0.59 -1.93 -16.04
CA ASP A 80 -1.93 -2.39 -15.65
C ASP A 80 -2.63 -1.43 -14.66
N GLU A 81 -1.89 -0.52 -14.02
CA GLU A 81 -2.44 0.45 -13.08
C GLU A 81 -3.01 1.68 -13.82
N LYS A 82 -4.33 1.69 -14.05
CA LYS A 82 -5.06 2.80 -14.71
C LYS A 82 -5.21 4.04 -13.81
N ARG A 83 -4.10 4.68 -13.45
CA ARG A 83 -4.08 5.90 -12.62
C ARG A 83 -3.03 6.89 -13.12
N THR A 84 -3.25 8.17 -12.84
CA THR A 84 -2.23 9.20 -13.06
C THR A 84 -1.36 9.26 -11.80
N GLY A 85 -0.04 9.21 -11.97
CA GLY A 85 0.89 9.11 -10.85
C GLY A 85 1.00 10.38 -10.00
N TYR A 86 2.23 10.75 -9.65
CA TYR A 86 2.51 11.99 -8.94
C TYR A 86 2.56 13.15 -9.94
N ILE A 87 1.77 14.19 -9.68
CA ILE A 87 1.82 15.44 -10.44
C ILE A 87 2.45 16.47 -9.51
N SER A 88 3.73 16.76 -9.76
CA SER A 88 4.43 17.85 -9.08
C SER A 88 3.87 19.19 -9.53
N THR A 89 3.63 20.10 -8.59
CA THR A 89 3.37 21.51 -8.90
C THR A 89 4.67 22.30 -9.08
N LYS A 90 5.81 21.74 -8.64
CA LYS A 90 7.13 22.36 -8.79
C LYS A 90 7.73 22.09 -10.18
N PRO A 91 8.28 23.10 -10.87
CA PRO A 91 8.83 22.97 -12.21
C PRO A 91 10.19 22.25 -12.25
N ASN A 92 10.92 22.16 -11.13
CA ASN A 92 12.21 21.47 -11.06
C ASN A 92 12.10 19.94 -10.95
N ILE A 93 10.88 19.39 -10.78
CA ILE A 93 10.67 17.94 -10.61
C ILE A 93 9.95 17.38 -11.83
N THR A 94 10.62 16.47 -12.54
CA THR A 94 10.05 15.74 -13.68
C THR A 94 9.78 14.30 -13.28
N ALA A 95 8.50 13.91 -13.23
CA ALA A 95 8.12 12.52 -12.96
C ALA A 95 8.19 11.66 -14.23
N VAL A 96 8.78 10.48 -14.13
CA VAL A 96 8.89 9.49 -15.22
C VAL A 96 8.37 8.13 -14.78
N TYR A 97 7.81 7.35 -15.71
CA TYR A 97 7.05 6.13 -15.41
C TYR A 97 7.57 4.93 -16.23
N PRO A 98 8.78 4.42 -15.96
CA PRO A 98 9.42 3.43 -16.82
C PRO A 98 8.58 2.17 -17.03
N PHE A 99 7.96 1.63 -15.99
CA PHE A 99 7.18 0.38 -16.10
C PHE A 99 5.89 0.57 -16.91
N GLN A 100 5.31 1.77 -16.90
CA GLN A 100 4.15 2.08 -17.73
C GLN A 100 4.57 2.28 -19.19
N GLU A 101 5.69 2.97 -19.42
CA GLU A 101 6.28 3.21 -20.74
C GLU A 101 6.72 1.89 -21.42
N ASP A 102 7.29 0.98 -20.64
CA ASP A 102 7.76 -0.34 -21.09
C ASP A 102 6.65 -1.40 -21.14
N GLY A 103 5.42 -1.06 -20.74
CA GLY A 103 4.28 -1.99 -20.76
C GLY A 103 4.36 -3.13 -19.74
N LEU A 104 5.15 -2.98 -18.67
CA LEU A 104 5.36 -4.01 -17.65
C LEU A 104 4.17 -4.10 -16.70
N VAL A 105 3.68 -5.34 -16.52
CA VAL A 105 2.57 -5.65 -15.61
C VAL A 105 3.06 -6.27 -14.29
N ARG A 106 2.14 -6.58 -13.38
CA ARG A 106 2.47 -7.14 -12.06
C ARG A 106 3.32 -8.40 -12.14
N SER A 107 2.99 -9.32 -13.06
CA SER A 107 3.72 -10.57 -13.24
C SER A 107 5.18 -10.34 -13.67
N ASP A 108 5.44 -9.35 -14.54
CA ASP A 108 6.80 -8.97 -14.94
C ASP A 108 7.60 -8.38 -13.78
N VAL A 109 7.00 -7.52 -12.97
CA VAL A 109 7.64 -6.94 -11.78
C VAL A 109 8.02 -8.03 -10.77
N ILE A 110 7.13 -9.01 -10.55
CA ILE A 110 7.42 -10.17 -9.69
C ILE A 110 8.59 -10.99 -10.24
N ARG A 111 8.65 -11.19 -11.57
CA ARG A 111 9.77 -11.87 -12.22
C ARG A 111 11.08 -11.11 -12.01
N ILE A 112 11.10 -9.81 -12.24
CA ILE A 112 12.28 -8.93 -12.01
C ILE A 112 12.77 -9.03 -10.55
N LEU A 113 11.85 -9.03 -9.57
CA LEU A 113 12.23 -9.13 -8.15
C LEU A 113 12.86 -10.48 -7.80
N LYS A 114 12.38 -11.57 -8.42
CA LYS A 114 12.95 -12.91 -8.23
C LYS A 114 14.32 -13.03 -8.92
N ASP A 115 14.42 -12.58 -10.17
CA ASP A 115 15.64 -12.69 -10.98
C ASP A 115 16.78 -11.82 -10.42
N SER A 116 16.45 -10.69 -9.77
CA SER A 116 17.43 -9.81 -9.12
C SER A 116 17.92 -10.29 -7.74
N GLY A 117 17.38 -11.39 -7.23
CA GLY A 117 17.73 -11.93 -5.91
C GLY A 117 17.19 -11.14 -4.73
N LEU A 118 16.34 -10.12 -4.96
CA LEU A 118 15.68 -9.35 -3.91
C LEU A 118 14.56 -10.13 -3.21
N GLY A 119 13.85 -10.97 -3.98
CA GLY A 119 12.69 -11.70 -3.48
C GLY A 119 11.45 -10.82 -3.28
N LEU A 120 10.41 -11.42 -2.69
CA LEU A 120 9.18 -10.71 -2.38
C LEU A 120 9.24 -10.09 -0.97
N PRO A 121 8.58 -8.94 -0.75
CA PRO A 121 8.53 -8.32 0.57
C PRO A 121 7.83 -9.23 1.60
N PRO A 122 8.35 -9.34 2.85
CA PRO A 122 7.80 -10.24 3.87
C PRO A 122 6.35 -9.97 4.28
N TYR A 123 5.83 -8.76 4.07
CA TYR A 123 4.41 -8.49 4.35
C TYR A 123 3.48 -9.30 3.43
N MET A 124 3.96 -9.77 2.27
CA MET A 124 3.17 -10.60 1.38
C MET A 124 2.96 -12.00 1.95
N ASP A 125 3.87 -12.49 2.80
CA ASP A 125 3.82 -13.85 3.36
C ASP A 125 2.59 -14.07 4.23
N TRP A 126 2.12 -13.01 4.89
CA TRP A 126 0.90 -13.05 5.67
C TRP A 126 -0.34 -12.53 4.95
N GLY A 127 -0.20 -12.22 3.66
CA GLY A 127 -1.31 -11.91 2.79
C GLY A 127 -1.67 -10.43 2.74
N ARG A 128 -0.70 -9.52 2.94
CA ARG A 128 -0.87 -8.12 2.52
C ARG A 128 -0.53 -7.96 1.03
N SER A 129 -1.41 -7.28 0.32
CA SER A 129 -1.25 -6.90 -1.08
C SER A 129 -0.23 -5.78 -1.28
N ARG A 130 -0.19 -4.80 -0.36
CA ARG A 130 0.53 -3.53 -0.52
C ARG A 130 1.31 -3.12 0.72
N SER A 131 2.42 -2.42 0.48
CA SER A 131 3.38 -1.93 1.49
C SER A 131 2.90 -0.71 2.32
N GLY A 132 1.62 -0.68 2.67
CA GLY A 132 0.98 0.42 3.40
C GLY A 132 1.25 0.43 4.91
N CYS A 133 0.75 1.47 5.59
CA CYS A 133 0.68 1.52 7.05
C CYS A 133 -0.32 0.46 7.57
N PHE A 134 -0.17 0.04 8.83
CA PHE A 134 -1.06 -0.97 9.42
C PHE A 134 -2.53 -0.53 9.50
N PHE A 135 -2.78 0.79 9.52
CA PHE A 135 -4.09 1.42 9.59
C PHE A 135 -4.53 2.09 8.27
N CYS A 136 -4.04 1.60 7.12
CA CYS A 136 -4.38 2.22 5.84
C CYS A 136 -5.86 1.94 5.48
N PHE A 137 -6.66 2.99 5.23
CA PHE A 137 -8.07 2.87 4.81
C PHE A 137 -8.27 2.16 3.45
N TYR A 138 -7.20 1.93 2.68
CA TYR A 138 -7.29 1.13 1.46
C TYR A 138 -7.21 -0.38 1.73
N GLN A 139 -6.86 -0.80 2.95
CA GLN A 139 -6.68 -2.20 3.32
C GLN A 139 -7.96 -3.03 3.11
N GLN A 140 -7.81 -4.21 2.53
CA GLN A 140 -8.92 -5.13 2.30
C GLN A 140 -9.41 -5.72 3.63
N LYS A 141 -10.68 -6.10 3.71
CA LYS A 141 -11.25 -6.73 4.92
C LYS A 141 -10.49 -7.97 5.37
N ILE A 142 -10.08 -8.82 4.43
CA ILE A 142 -9.27 -10.00 4.75
C ILE A 142 -7.89 -9.63 5.32
N GLU A 143 -7.30 -8.51 4.90
CA GLU A 143 -6.04 -8.03 5.46
C GLU A 143 -6.20 -7.55 6.90
N TRP A 144 -7.37 -7.01 7.29
CA TRP A 144 -7.70 -6.71 8.69
C TRP A 144 -7.84 -7.98 9.55
N VAL A 145 -8.50 -9.02 9.01
CA VAL A 145 -8.59 -10.34 9.68
C VAL A 145 -7.19 -10.92 9.91
N ARG A 146 -6.32 -10.86 8.89
CA ARG A 146 -4.93 -11.33 8.97
C ARG A 146 -4.10 -10.48 9.93
N LEU A 147 -4.26 -9.16 9.90
CA LEU A 147 -3.59 -8.24 10.83
C LEU A 147 -3.93 -8.60 12.28
N ARG A 148 -5.21 -8.82 12.60
CA ARG A 148 -5.62 -9.23 13.95
C ARG A 148 -4.96 -10.53 14.40
N ARG A 149 -4.83 -11.51 13.51
CA ARG A 149 -4.25 -12.82 13.84
C ARG A 149 -2.75 -12.77 14.07
N GLN A 150 -2.03 -11.96 13.31
CA GLN A 150 -0.57 -11.94 13.34
C GLN A 150 0.02 -10.81 14.19
N HIS A 151 -0.65 -9.66 14.21
CA HIS A 151 -0.23 -8.46 14.93
C HIS A 151 -1.43 -7.88 15.69
N PRO A 152 -1.93 -8.58 16.72
CA PRO A 152 -3.11 -8.13 17.48
C PRO A 152 -2.89 -6.77 18.14
N ASP A 153 -1.66 -6.46 18.55
CA ASP A 153 -1.26 -5.16 19.11
C ASP A 153 -1.50 -3.99 18.12
N LEU A 154 -1.16 -4.18 16.85
CA LEU A 154 -1.38 -3.18 15.81
C LEU A 154 -2.85 -3.06 15.43
N PHE A 155 -3.61 -4.15 15.53
CA PHE A 155 -5.05 -4.15 15.33
C PHE A 155 -5.76 -3.34 16.43
N GLU A 156 -5.39 -3.54 17.69
CA GLU A 156 -5.92 -2.75 18.81
C GLU A 156 -5.58 -1.27 18.69
N ARG A 157 -4.34 -0.93 18.32
CA ARG A 157 -3.97 0.48 18.03
C ARG A 157 -4.81 1.10 16.91
N ALA A 158 -5.15 0.33 15.88
CA ALA A 158 -6.00 0.83 14.80
C ALA A 158 -7.44 1.10 15.28
N LYS A 159 -7.96 0.25 16.19
CA LYS A 159 -9.26 0.46 16.86
C LYS A 159 -9.25 1.71 17.72
N GLU A 160 -8.20 1.93 18.52
CA GLU A 160 -8.06 3.13 19.35
C GLU A 160 -8.13 4.42 18.51
N TYR A 161 -7.50 4.45 17.33
CA TYR A 161 -7.59 5.59 16.43
C TYR A 161 -9.02 5.81 15.90
N GLU A 162 -9.75 4.74 15.60
CA GLU A 162 -11.14 4.82 15.13
C GLU A 162 -12.07 5.34 16.24
N GLU A 163 -11.89 4.84 17.48
CA GLU A 163 -12.66 5.28 18.65
C GLU A 163 -12.41 6.76 18.99
N ARG A 164 -11.15 7.20 18.96
CA ARG A 164 -10.80 8.62 19.15
C ARG A 164 -11.44 9.51 18.09
N SER A 165 -11.39 9.07 16.84
CA SER A 165 -11.99 9.81 15.72
C SER A 165 -13.51 9.81 15.74
N ALA A 166 -14.15 8.82 16.37
CA ALA A 166 -15.61 8.72 16.43
C ALA A 166 -16.28 9.95 17.06
N ALA A 167 -15.58 10.66 17.95
CA ALA A 167 -16.04 11.91 18.55
C ALA A 167 -16.09 13.09 17.55
N VAL A 168 -15.27 13.05 16.48
CA VAL A 168 -15.08 14.18 15.56
C VAL A 168 -15.63 13.88 14.16
N SER A 169 -15.34 12.68 13.64
CA SER A 169 -15.87 12.20 12.37
C SER A 169 -17.08 11.32 12.65
N GLN A 170 -18.29 11.84 12.47
CA GLN A 170 -19.50 11.04 12.57
C GLN A 170 -19.48 9.91 11.53
N GLY A 171 -19.19 8.68 11.99
CA GLY A 171 -19.33 7.45 11.20
C GLY A 171 -18.16 7.10 10.27
N PHE A 172 -16.99 7.75 10.37
CA PHE A 172 -15.82 7.27 9.61
C PHE A 172 -15.24 6.01 10.25
N THR A 173 -15.05 4.97 9.44
CA THR A 173 -14.42 3.71 9.83
C THR A 173 -13.35 3.35 8.81
N TRP A 174 -12.31 2.63 9.23
CA TRP A 174 -11.25 2.21 8.31
C TRP A 174 -11.77 1.30 7.19
N CYS A 175 -12.81 0.51 7.46
CA CYS A 175 -13.46 -0.37 6.50
C CYS A 175 -14.63 0.29 5.75
N GLY A 176 -14.93 1.56 6.03
CA GLY A 176 -15.97 2.36 5.39
C GLY A 176 -17.40 2.01 5.81
N ASN A 177 -17.75 0.72 5.85
CA ASN A 177 -19.12 0.25 6.08
C ASN A 177 -19.37 -0.37 7.46
N GLU A 178 -18.31 -0.66 8.22
CA GLU A 178 -18.37 -1.28 9.54
C GLU A 178 -17.12 -0.89 10.34
N SER A 179 -17.26 -0.81 11.65
CA SER A 179 -16.14 -0.51 12.56
C SER A 179 -15.22 -1.72 12.73
N LEU A 180 -13.99 -1.49 13.18
CA LEU A 180 -13.08 -2.58 13.52
C LEU A 180 -13.60 -3.42 14.71
N ALA A 181 -14.35 -2.81 15.62
CA ALA A 181 -15.01 -3.52 16.72
C ALA A 181 -16.11 -4.48 16.24
N GLU A 182 -16.84 -4.12 15.18
CA GLU A 182 -17.84 -5.00 14.56
C GLU A 182 -17.18 -6.11 13.74
N LEU A 183 -16.08 -5.80 13.04
CA LEU A 183 -15.31 -6.76 12.25
C LEU A 183 -14.70 -7.87 13.14
N GLU A 184 -14.36 -7.54 14.39
CA GLU A 184 -13.78 -8.48 15.35
C GLU A 184 -14.77 -9.58 15.83
N ARG A 185 -16.07 -9.44 15.58
CA ARG A 185 -17.04 -10.48 15.93
C ARG A 185 -16.70 -11.82 15.23
N PRO A 186 -16.65 -12.96 15.95
CA PRO A 186 -16.25 -14.24 15.37
C PRO A 186 -17.06 -14.65 14.13
N GLU A 187 -18.37 -14.37 14.14
CA GLU A 187 -19.28 -14.65 13.02
C GLU A 187 -18.89 -13.85 11.79
N ARG A 188 -18.49 -12.58 12.00
CA ARG A 188 -18.10 -11.67 10.92
C ARG A 188 -16.74 -12.02 10.34
N LEU A 189 -15.77 -12.37 11.20
CA LEU A 189 -14.47 -12.87 10.75
C LEU A 189 -14.64 -14.07 9.83
N LYS A 190 -15.40 -15.09 10.27
CA LYS A 190 -15.66 -16.29 9.48
C LYS A 190 -16.31 -15.94 8.13
N GLN A 191 -17.29 -15.05 8.14
CA GLN A 191 -17.95 -14.60 6.91
C GLN A 191 -16.98 -13.91 5.93
N ILE A 192 -16.04 -13.09 6.42
CA ILE A 192 -15.04 -12.44 5.57
C ILE A 192 -14.10 -13.48 4.94
N GLU A 193 -13.70 -14.49 5.69
CA GLU A 193 -12.85 -15.58 5.20
C GLU A 193 -13.56 -16.45 4.17
N ASP A 194 -14.80 -16.86 4.45
CA ASP A 194 -15.61 -17.66 3.53
C ASP A 194 -15.83 -16.90 2.21
N ASN A 195 -16.15 -15.61 2.29
CA ASN A 195 -16.29 -14.75 1.10
C ASN A 195 -14.98 -14.63 0.32
N TRP A 196 -13.84 -14.51 1.01
CA TRP A 196 -12.53 -14.45 0.37
C TRP A 196 -12.17 -15.78 -0.31
N ASN A 197 -12.36 -16.91 0.38
CA ASN A 197 -12.13 -18.26 -0.16
C ASN A 197 -13.00 -18.51 -1.39
N ALA A 198 -14.30 -18.23 -1.33
CA ALA A 198 -15.21 -18.36 -2.47
C ALA A 198 -14.84 -17.42 -3.63
N ALA A 199 -14.27 -16.24 -3.36
CA ALA A 199 -13.73 -15.38 -4.41
C ALA A 199 -12.47 -15.99 -5.04
N GLN A 200 -11.56 -16.58 -4.25
CA GLN A 200 -10.36 -17.24 -4.76
C GLN A 200 -10.68 -18.50 -5.57
N GLU A 201 -11.65 -19.30 -5.15
CA GLU A 201 -12.11 -20.47 -5.90
C GLU A 201 -12.71 -20.08 -7.24
N ARG A 202 -13.57 -19.05 -7.28
CA ARG A 202 -14.09 -18.49 -8.53
C ARG A 202 -12.99 -18.00 -9.46
N LYS A 203 -11.93 -17.38 -8.91
CA LYS A 203 -10.75 -16.96 -9.69
C LYS A 203 -9.99 -18.16 -10.26
N ARG A 204 -9.74 -19.19 -9.44
CA ARG A 204 -9.05 -20.41 -9.87
C ARG A 204 -9.83 -21.15 -10.96
N ALA A 205 -11.14 -21.28 -10.81
CA ALA A 205 -12.02 -21.86 -11.82
C ALA A 205 -12.01 -21.07 -13.14
N ARG A 206 -11.93 -19.72 -13.08
CA ARG A 206 -11.74 -18.89 -14.28
C ARG A 206 -10.39 -19.13 -14.96
N ARG A 207 -9.31 -19.32 -14.18
CA ARG A 207 -7.97 -19.65 -14.71
C ARG A 207 -7.95 -21.00 -15.43
N GLU A 208 -8.66 -22.00 -14.90
CA GLU A 208 -8.77 -23.34 -15.50
C GLU A 208 -9.53 -23.34 -16.84
N ASN A 209 -10.37 -22.33 -17.10
CA ASN A 209 -11.14 -22.19 -18.34
C ASN A 209 -10.45 -21.29 -19.40
N LEU A 210 -9.17 -20.93 -19.22
CA LEU A 210 -8.40 -20.18 -20.21
C LEU A 210 -7.93 -21.08 -21.36
N PRO A 211 -7.90 -20.58 -22.61
CA PRO A 211 -7.33 -21.33 -23.73
C PRO A 211 -5.84 -21.62 -23.47
N LEU A 212 -5.35 -22.77 -23.94
CA LEU A 212 -3.96 -23.22 -23.73
C LEU A 212 -2.93 -22.18 -24.20
N SER A 213 -3.24 -21.43 -25.27
CA SER A 213 -2.42 -20.32 -25.75
C SER A 213 -2.23 -19.20 -24.73
N ALA A 214 -3.25 -18.90 -23.92
CA ALA A 214 -3.16 -17.92 -22.83
C ALA A 214 -2.34 -18.47 -21.65
N VAL A 215 -2.47 -19.77 -21.33
CA VAL A 215 -1.71 -20.42 -20.26
C VAL A 215 -0.21 -20.51 -20.60
N ILE A 216 0.13 -20.86 -21.84
CA ILE A 216 1.52 -20.92 -22.33
C ILE A 216 2.13 -19.51 -22.46
N GLY A 217 1.32 -18.52 -22.85
CA GLY A 217 1.72 -17.11 -22.93
C GLY A 217 1.92 -16.42 -21.57
N GLY A 218 1.81 -17.15 -20.45
CA GLY A 218 2.00 -16.61 -19.11
C GLY A 218 0.87 -15.70 -18.63
N ALA A 219 -0.31 -15.75 -19.27
CA ALA A 219 -1.47 -14.98 -18.83
C ALA A 219 -1.97 -15.54 -17.48
N GLU A 220 -1.58 -14.89 -16.39
CA GLU A 220 -2.24 -15.08 -15.11
C GLU A 220 -3.57 -14.33 -15.14
N VAL A 221 -4.60 -14.86 -14.47
CA VAL A 221 -5.79 -14.06 -14.17
C VAL A 221 -5.34 -13.03 -13.14
N GLU A 222 -4.88 -11.88 -13.62
CA GLU A 222 -4.40 -10.81 -12.77
C GLU A 222 -5.56 -10.31 -11.90
N GLU A 223 -5.24 -10.00 -10.65
CA GLU A 223 -6.21 -9.43 -9.74
C GLU A 223 -6.62 -8.06 -10.26
N GLU A 224 -7.93 -7.82 -10.46
CA GLU A 224 -8.44 -6.46 -10.38
C GLU A 224 -8.21 -6.00 -8.94
N GLU A 225 -7.05 -5.40 -8.70
CA GLU A 225 -6.76 -4.73 -7.43
C GLU A 225 -7.82 -3.64 -7.26
N PRO A 226 -8.45 -3.53 -6.08
CA PRO A 226 -9.41 -2.46 -5.83
C PRO A 226 -8.76 -1.12 -6.15
N GLU A 227 -9.50 -0.25 -6.85
CA GLU A 227 -8.99 1.01 -7.41
C GLU A 227 -8.09 1.73 -6.41
N GLY A 228 -6.83 1.88 -6.79
CA GLY A 228 -5.86 2.66 -6.05
C GLY A 228 -6.15 4.15 -6.11
N CYS A 229 -5.28 4.93 -5.47
CA CYS A 229 -5.32 6.38 -5.57
C CYS A 229 -5.11 6.85 -7.02
N LEU A 230 -6.12 7.48 -7.64
CA LEU A 230 -6.05 7.93 -9.04
C LEU A 230 -5.04 9.05 -9.32
N ILE A 231 -4.76 9.92 -8.35
CA ILE A 231 -3.83 11.07 -8.47
C ILE A 231 -3.17 11.35 -7.12
N CYS A 232 -1.85 11.52 -7.10
CA CYS A 232 -1.14 12.07 -5.94
C CYS A 232 -0.73 13.52 -6.24
N SER A 233 -1.35 14.50 -5.58
CA SER A 233 -1.00 15.92 -5.67
C SER A 233 -0.99 16.57 -4.28
N LEU A 234 -0.28 17.70 -4.17
CA LEU A 234 -0.18 18.52 -2.96
C LEU A 234 -1.29 19.56 -2.83
#